data_AF-A0AA43HSN9-F1
#
_entry.id   AF-A0AA43HSN9-F1
#
_cell.length_a   1.000
_cell.length_b   1.000
_cell.length_c   1.000
_cell.angle_alpha   90.00
_cell.angle_beta   90.00
_cell.angle_gamma   90.00
#
_symmetry.space_group_name_H-M   'P 1'
#
loop_
_entity.id
_entity.type
_entity.pdbx_description
1 polymer ?
#
loop_
_entity_poly.entity_id
_entity_poly.type
_entity_poly.pdbx_seq_one_letter_code
_entity_poly.pdbx_strand_id
1 'polypeptide(L)'
;MKDLFKNIVPEEKLSEDYRIVKDSSSHEAARRMLNEIFNSTKQIDKNFLEQFQTHGFDARVWELYLTAVFLNLGFEIKGKYDYPDFEIEKGSVKLFVEATISKNSNNKPIEDKLEIIKNTLHDDEKWLNMMNDLAEFSLMKNG
;
A
#
# COMPACT_ATOMS: atom_id res chain seq x y z
N MET A 1 -4.54 18.29 9.44
CA MET A 1 -4.99 16.95 9.03
C MET A 1 -5.75 17.10 7.73
N LYS A 2 -5.35 16.40 6.66
CA LYS A 2 -6.09 16.41 5.40
C LYS A 2 -7.11 15.26 5.41
N ASP A 3 -8.23 15.47 4.72
CA ASP A 3 -9.26 14.46 4.51
C ASP A 3 -9.19 13.97 3.06
N LEU A 4 -8.83 12.71 2.87
CA LEU A 4 -8.76 12.01 1.58
C LEU A 4 -10.08 12.07 0.81
N PHE A 5 -11.20 12.07 1.53
CA PHE A 5 -12.56 11.96 0.97
C PHE A 5 -13.25 13.33 0.81
N LYS A 6 -12.52 14.42 1.05
CA LYS A 6 -12.93 15.76 0.66
C LYS A 6 -12.52 16.01 -0.79
N ASN A 7 -13.50 16.10 -1.69
CA ASN A 7 -13.25 16.37 -3.11
C ASN A 7 -12.37 17.62 -3.31
N ILE A 8 -11.29 17.46 -4.08
CA ILE A 8 -10.43 18.55 -4.56
C ILE A 8 -10.53 18.74 -6.08
N VAL A 9 -11.15 17.78 -6.77
CA VAL A 9 -11.47 17.83 -8.19
C VAL A 9 -13.00 17.91 -8.39
N PRO A 10 -13.47 18.34 -9.58
CA PRO A 10 -14.88 18.26 -9.95
C PRO A 10 -15.45 16.84 -9.91
N GLU A 11 -16.76 16.71 -9.65
CA GLU A 11 -17.44 15.43 -9.45
C GLU A 11 -17.31 14.49 -10.66
N GLU A 12 -17.31 15.05 -11.87
CA GLU A 12 -17.15 14.35 -13.14
C GLU A 12 -15.77 13.70 -13.33
N LYS A 13 -14.77 14.14 -12.56
CA LYS A 13 -13.42 13.55 -12.60
C LYS A 13 -13.24 12.42 -11.60
N LEU A 14 -14.17 12.23 -10.66
CA LEU A 14 -14.01 11.23 -9.62
C LEU A 14 -14.11 9.82 -10.19
N SER A 15 -13.28 8.90 -9.68
CA SER A 15 -13.43 7.47 -10.00
C SER A 15 -14.68 6.90 -9.35
N GLU A 16 -15.19 5.82 -9.93
CA GLU A 16 -16.30 5.07 -9.36
C GLU A 16 -15.93 4.46 -8.00
N ASP A 17 -14.75 3.85 -7.89
CA ASP A 17 -14.29 3.22 -6.64
C ASP A 17 -14.16 4.25 -5.51
N TYR A 18 -13.66 5.45 -5.81
CA TYR A 18 -13.60 6.54 -4.84
C TYR A 18 -15.00 6.95 -4.38
N ARG A 19 -15.97 7.11 -5.30
CA ARG A 19 -17.36 7.47 -4.95
C ARG A 19 -18.01 6.41 -4.05
N ILE A 20 -17.85 5.13 -4.39
CA ILE A 20 -18.40 4.01 -3.60
C ILE A 20 -17.90 4.05 -2.15
N VAL A 21 -16.59 4.28 -1.97
CA VAL A 21 -15.99 4.33 -0.62
C VAL A 21 -16.32 5.64 0.08
N LYS A 22 -16.42 6.77 -0.63
CA LYS A 22 -16.78 8.08 -0.08
C LYS A 22 -18.22 8.09 0.46
N ASP A 23 -19.18 7.65 -0.35
CA ASP A 23 -20.61 7.93 -0.11
C ASP A 23 -21.32 6.83 0.69
N SER A 24 -20.80 5.59 0.71
CA SER A 24 -21.42 4.51 1.47
C SER A 24 -21.17 4.66 2.98
N SER A 25 -22.22 4.60 3.80
CA SER A 25 -22.09 4.57 5.27
C SER A 25 -21.33 3.33 5.76
N SER A 26 -21.39 2.21 5.05
CA SER A 26 -20.68 0.97 5.41
C SER A 26 -19.16 1.10 5.40
N HIS A 27 -18.62 2.14 4.74
CA HIS A 27 -17.17 2.36 4.60
C HIS A 27 -16.62 3.42 5.58
N GLU A 28 -17.39 3.89 6.57
CA GLU A 28 -16.94 4.91 7.52
C GLU A 28 -15.64 4.53 8.24
N ALA A 29 -15.56 3.31 8.77
CA ALA A 29 -14.37 2.82 9.46
C ALA A 29 -13.15 2.76 8.51
N ALA A 30 -13.35 2.32 7.27
CA ALA A 30 -12.30 2.29 6.26
C ALA A 30 -11.80 3.70 5.91
N ARG A 31 -12.71 4.66 5.71
CA ARG A 31 -12.35 6.06 5.46
C ARG A 31 -11.53 6.66 6.60
N ARG A 32 -11.95 6.40 7.85
CA ARG A 32 -11.23 6.86 9.04
C ARG A 32 -9.83 6.26 9.09
N MET A 33 -9.69 4.96 8.89
CA MET A 33 -8.40 4.28 8.88
C MET A 33 -7.47 4.82 7.78
N LEU A 34 -7.97 4.97 6.55
CA LEU A 34 -7.18 5.51 5.44
C LEU A 34 -6.73 6.95 5.73
N ASN A 35 -7.59 7.78 6.31
CA ASN A 35 -7.23 9.12 6.75
C ASN A 35 -6.17 9.10 7.88
N GLU A 36 -6.30 8.23 8.87
CA GLU A 36 -5.31 8.08 9.95
C GLU A 36 -3.93 7.70 9.39
N ILE A 37 -3.88 6.73 8.48
CA ILE A 37 -2.64 6.30 7.81
C ILE A 37 -2.07 7.45 6.96
N PHE A 38 -2.89 8.09 6.14
CA PHE A 38 -2.46 9.19 5.28
C PHE A 38 -1.82 10.34 6.08
N ASN A 39 -2.35 10.63 7.27
CA ASN A 39 -1.85 11.70 8.12
C ASN A 39 -0.72 11.26 9.06
N SER A 40 -0.40 9.97 9.15
CA SER A 40 0.70 9.47 10.00
C SER A 40 2.08 9.67 9.37
N THR A 41 2.14 9.92 8.06
CA THR A 41 3.38 10.23 7.34
C THR A 41 3.39 11.66 6.82
N LYS A 42 4.59 12.22 6.68
CA LYS A 42 4.79 13.57 6.11
C LYS A 42 5.01 13.56 4.60
N GLN A 43 5.05 12.38 3.98
CA GLN A 43 5.50 12.21 2.61
C GLN A 43 4.39 11.62 1.79
N ILE A 44 3.69 12.53 1.15
CA ILE A 44 2.69 12.18 0.17
C ILE A 44 2.91 13.13 -0.99
N ASP A 45 3.24 12.57 -2.16
CA ASP A 45 3.47 13.29 -3.40
C ASP A 45 2.35 14.32 -3.65
N LYS A 46 2.71 15.44 -4.29
CA LYS A 46 1.81 16.54 -4.65
C LYS A 46 0.56 16.05 -5.36
N ASN A 47 0.67 14.98 -6.15
CA ASN A 47 -0.41 14.45 -6.97
C ASN A 47 -1.21 13.32 -6.30
N PHE A 48 -0.83 12.84 -5.11
CA PHE A 48 -1.48 11.69 -4.49
C PHE A 48 -2.98 11.89 -4.32
N LEU A 49 -3.41 13.04 -3.77
CA LEU A 49 -4.82 13.31 -3.52
C LEU A 49 -5.63 13.35 -4.82
N GLU A 50 -5.08 13.96 -5.86
CA GLU A 50 -5.72 14.01 -7.17
C GLU A 50 -5.86 12.60 -7.75
N GLN A 51 -4.78 11.80 -7.73
CA GLN A 51 -4.80 10.44 -8.24
C GLN A 51 -5.72 9.53 -7.42
N PHE A 52 -5.71 9.65 -6.10
CA PHE A 52 -6.61 8.93 -5.19
C PHE A 52 -8.06 9.17 -5.56
N GLN A 53 -8.42 10.41 -5.90
CA GLN A 53 -9.80 10.77 -6.25
C GLN A 53 -10.19 10.42 -7.69
N THR A 54 -9.25 10.30 -8.63
CA THR A 54 -9.56 10.29 -10.09
C THR A 54 -9.29 8.96 -10.80
N HIS A 55 -8.05 8.48 -10.85
CA HIS A 55 -7.69 7.32 -11.68
C HIS A 55 -6.74 6.33 -11.00
N GLY A 56 -6.21 6.67 -9.83
CA GLY A 56 -5.23 5.91 -9.08
C GLY A 56 -5.76 5.32 -7.77
N PHE A 57 -7.07 5.22 -7.58
CA PHE A 57 -7.67 4.81 -6.30
C PHE A 57 -7.05 3.53 -5.73
N ASP A 58 -7.10 2.41 -6.47
CA ASP A 58 -6.55 1.12 -6.03
C ASP A 58 -5.05 1.20 -5.68
N ALA A 59 -4.27 1.88 -6.52
CA ALA A 59 -2.83 2.00 -6.35
C ALA A 59 -2.51 2.82 -5.09
N ARG A 60 -3.23 3.92 -4.87
CA ARG A 60 -3.05 4.79 -3.72
C ARG A 60 -3.54 4.15 -2.42
N VAL A 61 -4.59 3.31 -2.46
CA VAL A 61 -4.98 2.46 -1.33
C VAL A 61 -3.89 1.42 -1.02
N TRP A 62 -3.29 0.82 -2.04
CA TRP A 62 -2.19 -0.13 -1.89
C TRP A 62 -0.96 0.51 -1.22
N GLU A 63 -0.58 1.71 -1.64
CA GLU A 63 0.50 2.48 -1.00
C GLU A 63 0.20 2.85 0.46
N LEU A 64 -1.05 3.21 0.79
CA LEU A 64 -1.45 3.44 2.19
C LEU A 64 -1.36 2.16 3.02
N TYR A 65 -1.75 1.02 2.46
CA TYR A 65 -1.58 -0.26 3.13
C TYR A 65 -0.09 -0.55 3.41
N LEU A 66 0.79 -0.40 2.41
CA LEU A 66 2.23 -0.58 2.59
C LEU A 66 2.82 0.38 3.63
N THR A 67 2.36 1.64 3.63
CA THR A 67 2.71 2.63 4.64
C THR A 67 2.41 2.11 6.04
N ALA A 68 1.19 1.62 6.28
CA ALA A 68 0.80 1.08 7.58
C ALA A 68 1.65 -0.15 7.97
N VAL A 69 1.95 -1.03 7.01
CA VAL A 69 2.83 -2.20 7.23
C VAL A 69 4.23 -1.77 7.65
N PHE A 70 4.87 -0.86 6.92
CA PHE A 70 6.23 -0.41 7.22
C PHE A 70 6.32 0.28 8.58
N LEU A 71 5.37 1.16 8.89
CA LEU A 71 5.30 1.81 10.21
C LEU A 71 5.11 0.80 11.34
N ASN A 72 4.22 -0.18 11.17
CA ASN A 72 3.98 -1.24 12.17
C ASN A 72 5.19 -2.17 12.36
N LEU A 73 5.97 -2.41 11.31
CA LEU A 73 7.23 -3.16 11.39
C LEU A 73 8.39 -2.33 11.98
N GLY A 74 8.16 -1.06 12.30
CA GLY A 74 9.15 -0.16 12.88
C GLY A 74 10.16 0.39 11.87
N PHE A 75 9.81 0.44 10.58
CA PHE A 75 10.57 1.17 9.59
C PHE A 75 10.21 2.66 9.61
N GLU A 76 11.20 3.49 9.36
CA GLU A 76 11.01 4.90 9.03
C GLU A 76 10.88 5.06 7.52
N ILE A 77 9.84 5.77 7.06
CA ILE A 77 9.65 6.11 5.64
C ILE A 77 10.38 7.42 5.33
N LYS A 78 11.27 7.39 4.35
CA LYS A 78 12.14 8.47 3.87
C LYS A 78 11.66 8.93 2.49
N GLY A 79 11.76 10.24 2.25
CA GLY A 79 11.15 10.90 1.07
C GLY A 79 12.15 11.77 0.37
N LYS A 80 13.35 11.21 0.19
CA LYS A 80 14.47 11.94 -0.39
C LYS A 80 14.37 11.99 -1.92
N TYR A 81 13.60 11.10 -2.54
CA TYR A 81 13.50 10.95 -3.99
C TYR A 81 12.04 10.83 -4.42
N ASP A 82 11.76 11.26 -5.65
CA ASP A 82 10.44 11.12 -6.29
C ASP A 82 10.16 9.65 -6.73
N TYR A 83 11.19 8.81 -6.73
CA TYR A 83 11.15 7.39 -7.10
C TYR A 83 12.36 6.65 -6.49
N PRO A 84 12.22 5.38 -6.10
CA PRO A 84 10.99 4.55 -6.13
C PRO A 84 9.96 4.95 -5.07
N ASP A 85 8.75 4.39 -5.12
CA ASP A 85 7.59 4.81 -4.29
C ASP A 85 7.90 4.96 -2.79
N PHE A 86 8.76 4.08 -2.26
CA PHE A 86 9.23 4.16 -0.88
C PHE A 86 10.74 3.99 -0.77
N GLU A 87 11.36 4.86 0.02
CA GLU A 87 12.65 4.61 0.66
C GLU A 87 12.37 4.35 2.14
N ILE A 88 12.74 3.19 2.67
CA ILE A 88 12.50 2.84 4.08
C ILE A 88 13.79 2.45 4.78
N GLU A 89 13.92 2.81 6.05
CA GLU A 89 15.09 2.53 6.87
C GLU A 89 14.71 1.93 8.22
N LYS A 90 15.50 0.97 8.70
CA LYS A 90 15.43 0.44 10.07
C LYS A 90 16.83 0.04 10.52
N GLY A 91 17.39 0.80 11.46
CA GLY A 91 18.78 0.63 11.87
C GLY A 91 19.74 0.88 10.71
N SER A 92 20.60 -0.10 10.41
CA SER A 92 21.56 -0.07 9.30
C SER A 92 20.97 -0.53 7.96
N VAL A 93 19.73 -1.04 7.94
CA VAL A 93 19.07 -1.54 6.73
C VAL A 93 18.32 -0.40 6.04
N LYS A 94 18.59 -0.25 4.74
CA LYS A 94 17.91 0.68 3.84
C LYS A 94 17.35 -0.10 2.66
N LEU A 95 16.06 0.06 2.38
CA LEU A 95 15.36 -0.59 1.27
C LEU A 95 14.68 0.46 0.39
N PHE A 96 14.58 0.12 -0.87
CA PHE A 96 13.89 0.90 -1.90
C PHE A 96 12.78 -0.01 -2.47
N VAL A 97 11.53 0.42 -2.38
CA VAL A 97 10.36 -0.39 -2.71
C VAL A 97 9.53 0.33 -3.76
N GLU A 98 9.21 -0.38 -4.84
CA GLU A 98 8.26 0.04 -5.87
C GLU A 98 6.95 -0.72 -5.68
N ALA A 99 5.83 -0.01 -5.65
CA ALA A 99 4.52 -0.54 -5.31
C ALA A 99 3.66 -0.70 -6.58
N THR A 100 3.62 -1.91 -7.14
CA THR A 100 2.83 -2.18 -8.36
C THR A 100 1.55 -2.96 -8.07
N ILE A 101 0.44 -2.55 -8.69
CA ILE A 101 -0.80 -3.35 -8.74
C ILE A 101 -0.98 -3.95 -10.14
N SER A 102 -1.41 -5.21 -10.22
CA SER A 102 -1.81 -5.83 -11.49
C SER A 102 -3.34 -5.77 -11.64
N LYS A 103 -3.83 -5.08 -12.66
CA LYS A 103 -5.25 -5.18 -13.05
C LYS A 103 -5.42 -6.39 -13.96
N ASN A 104 -5.98 -7.48 -13.41
CA ASN A 104 -6.43 -8.59 -14.24
C ASN A 104 -7.69 -8.13 -15.00
N SER A 105 -7.53 -7.74 -16.27
CA SER A 105 -8.65 -7.41 -17.17
C SER A 105 -9.46 -8.64 -17.61
N ASN A 106 -9.04 -9.84 -17.22
CA ASN A 106 -9.70 -11.07 -17.60
C ASN A 106 -10.71 -11.44 -16.52
N ASN A 107 -11.98 -11.24 -16.86
CA ASN A 107 -13.19 -11.64 -16.12
C ASN A 107 -13.32 -13.18 -16.03
N LYS A 108 -12.24 -13.88 -15.70
CA LYS A 108 -12.27 -15.33 -15.44
C LYS A 108 -12.70 -15.55 -13.98
N PRO A 109 -13.55 -16.56 -13.72
CA PRO A 109 -14.04 -16.85 -12.38
C PRO A 109 -12.92 -16.94 -11.35
N ILE A 110 -13.23 -16.54 -10.11
CA ILE A 110 -12.37 -16.47 -8.92
C ILE A 110 -11.63 -17.78 -8.59
N GLU A 111 -11.98 -18.89 -9.25
CA GLU A 111 -11.41 -20.22 -9.08
C GLU A 111 -9.90 -20.27 -9.37
N ASP A 112 -9.41 -19.56 -10.40
CA ASP A 112 -7.98 -19.55 -10.75
C ASP A 112 -7.11 -18.86 -9.68
N LYS A 113 -7.63 -17.85 -8.99
CA LYS A 113 -6.88 -17.13 -7.93
C LYS A 113 -6.76 -17.96 -6.65
N LEU A 114 -7.79 -18.71 -6.28
CA LEU A 114 -7.74 -19.60 -5.13
C LEU A 114 -6.79 -20.77 -5.35
N GLU A 115 -6.66 -21.26 -6.58
CA GLU A 115 -5.69 -22.31 -6.93
C GLU A 115 -4.25 -21.78 -6.91
N ILE A 116 -4.00 -20.57 -7.42
CA ILE A 116 -2.68 -19.91 -7.29
C ILE A 116 -2.35 -19.64 -5.83
N ILE A 117 -3.30 -19.14 -5.03
CA ILE A 117 -3.09 -18.91 -3.59
C ILE A 117 -2.84 -20.24 -2.88
N LYS A 118 -3.60 -21.30 -3.15
CA LYS A 118 -3.37 -22.63 -2.56
C LYS A 118 -2.00 -23.20 -2.93
N ASN A 119 -1.56 -23.03 -4.18
CA ASN A 119 -0.25 -23.50 -4.63
C ASN A 119 0.91 -22.62 -4.14
N THR A 120 0.67 -21.34 -3.87
CA THR A 120 1.66 -20.41 -3.32
C THR A 120 1.79 -20.54 -1.80
N LEU A 121 0.68 -20.84 -1.11
CA LEU A 121 0.62 -21.10 0.33
C LEU A 121 0.96 -22.57 0.67
N HIS A 122 1.06 -23.48 -0.30
CA HIS A 122 1.54 -24.85 -0.02
C HIS A 122 3.05 -24.93 0.19
N ASP A 123 3.78 -23.86 -0.11
CA ASP A 123 5.23 -23.77 0.10
C ASP A 123 5.52 -22.90 1.33
N ASP A 124 4.76 -23.12 2.43
CA ASP A 124 4.89 -22.41 3.70
C ASP A 124 6.33 -22.46 4.22
N GLU A 125 7.06 -23.57 3.98
CA GLU A 125 8.48 -23.66 4.31
C GLU A 125 9.33 -22.67 3.51
N LYS A 126 9.04 -22.45 2.23
CA LYS A 126 9.83 -21.53 1.40
C LYS A 126 9.59 -20.07 1.78
N TRP A 127 8.36 -19.69 2.10
CA TRP A 127 8.07 -18.35 2.61
C TRP A 127 8.67 -18.12 3.99
N LEU A 128 8.57 -19.11 4.88
CA LEU A 128 9.17 -19.04 6.21
C LEU A 128 10.71 -19.00 6.12
N ASN A 129 11.31 -19.79 5.23
CA ASN A 129 12.75 -19.78 4.97
C ASN A 129 13.19 -18.45 4.37
N MET A 130 12.45 -17.88 3.43
CA MET A 130 12.78 -16.56 2.88
C MET A 130 12.70 -15.46 3.96
N MET A 131 11.70 -15.52 4.84
CA MET A 131 11.57 -14.55 5.94
C MET A 131 12.65 -14.75 7.02
N ASN A 132 13.04 -16.01 7.28
CA ASN A 132 14.14 -16.35 8.18
C ASN A 132 15.49 -15.91 7.60
N ASP A 133 15.75 -16.15 6.31
CA ASP A 133 16.96 -15.71 5.62
C ASP A 133 17.09 -14.17 5.63
N LEU A 134 15.97 -13.45 5.45
CA LEU A 134 15.93 -12.00 5.56
C LEU A 134 16.18 -11.51 7.00
N ALA A 135 15.66 -12.22 8.00
CA ALA A 135 15.90 -11.92 9.41
C ALA A 135 17.36 -12.22 9.82
N GLU A 136 17.94 -13.34 9.38
CA GLU A 136 19.32 -13.73 9.62
C GLU A 136 20.31 -12.78 8.92
N PHE A 137 20.02 -12.38 7.68
CA PHE A 137 20.82 -11.37 6.97
C PHE A 137 20.83 -10.02 7.69
N SER A 138 19.71 -9.66 8.35
CA SER A 138 19.63 -8.46 9.19
C SER A 138 20.42 -8.59 10.51
N LEU A 139 20.63 -9.80 11.01
CA LEU A 139 21.37 -10.06 12.25
C LEU A 139 22.88 -10.17 12.01
N MET A 140 23.32 -10.75 10.88
CA MET A 140 24.73 -10.85 10.51
C MET A 140 25.42 -9.51 10.23
N LYS A 141 24.66 -8.45 9.92
CA LYS A 141 25.21 -7.10 9.68
C LYS A 141 25.41 -6.25 10.94
N ASN A 142 25.01 -6.77 12.11
CA ASN A 142 25.13 -6.08 13.40
C ASN A 142 26.03 -6.84 14.41
N GLY A 143 26.86 -7.77 13.91
CA GLY A 143 27.88 -8.49 14.68
C GLY A 143 29.30 -8.12 14.25
#